data_AF-A0A0K1EEF3-F1
#
_entry.id   AF-A0A0K1EEF3-F1
#
_cell.length_a   1.000
_cell.length_b   1.000
_cell.length_c   1.000
_cell.angle_alpha   90.00
_cell.angle_beta   90.00
_cell.angle_gamma   90.00
#
_symmetry.space_group_name_H-M   'P 1'
#
loop_
_entity.id
_entity.type
_entity.pdbx_description
1 polymer ?
#
loop_
_entity_poly.entity_id
_entity_poly.type
_entity_poly.pdbx_seq_one_letter_code
_entity_poly.pdbx_strand_id
1 'polypeptide(L)'
;MLPPFAAEKRGRFRRLWDRLRSLEGALLPPFLLVAALMACKTGRIDIYTCPDPCEECEEPCACAEGTCVPVPPLGWEGPVLLWHGPPEGEPACPARAPAPVYEGHRGLKTIPECAQCACSPPTCQLPERVSASATSDVCLAGLETRMLPEGWDGACVEIEPLVAPESLRVGATSVGACEPVTITLQKASFGWETKAKGCVAAGAAEACARNHEVCAPLVETERDGFELCIYQRGDGRTESAQPGWGTSCPVGFPQVRVFYGGVADDSTCMPCSCGEPEGSACDGRMMLHEGSGCQGGRQEMLIGLDGGSCTAPSNPIPEIWSVEAALVLDEPGSCKPAGGQLVNGGVLLEPATFCCR
;
A
#
# COMPACT_ATOMS: atom_id res chain seq x y z
N MET A 1 36.53 -0.64 -22.53
CA MET A 1 37.44 0.18 -21.70
C MET A 1 36.85 0.23 -20.29
N LEU A 2 37.44 -0.54 -19.39
CA LEU A 2 37.09 -0.69 -17.98
C LEU A 2 38.34 -0.30 -17.17
N PRO A 3 38.24 0.49 -16.10
CA PRO A 3 39.34 0.63 -15.16
C PRO A 3 39.23 -0.41 -14.02
N PRO A 4 40.36 -1.00 -13.58
CA PRO A 4 40.43 -1.85 -12.39
C PRO A 4 41.00 -1.06 -11.20
N PHE A 5 40.46 -1.26 -9.99
CA PHE A 5 41.18 -0.92 -8.76
C PHE A 5 40.98 -1.99 -7.67
N ALA A 6 42.12 -2.61 -7.32
CA ALA A 6 42.63 -3.05 -6.01
C ALA A 6 41.62 -3.58 -4.96
N ALA A 7 41.65 -4.82 -4.47
CA ALA A 7 42.71 -5.61 -3.82
C ALA A 7 43.36 -4.91 -2.59
N GLU A 8 42.83 -5.12 -1.38
CA GLU A 8 43.62 -5.45 -0.16
C GLU A 8 42.76 -5.44 1.12
N LYS A 9 42.87 -6.52 1.90
CA LYS A 9 42.81 -6.65 3.38
C LYS A 9 42.19 -7.96 3.81
N ARG A 10 42.91 -9.04 3.46
CA ARG A 10 42.85 -10.33 4.15
C ARG A 10 43.92 -10.29 5.24
N GLY A 11 43.53 -10.47 6.50
CA GLY A 11 44.49 -10.79 7.57
C GLY A 11 44.54 -9.80 8.74
N ARG A 12 43.57 -9.86 9.65
CA ARG A 12 43.76 -9.33 11.02
C ARG A 12 42.90 -9.94 12.14
N PHE A 13 42.26 -11.09 11.92
CA PHE A 13 41.46 -11.74 12.97
C PHE A 13 41.97 -13.11 13.44
N ARG A 14 43.16 -13.54 12.98
CA ARG A 14 43.80 -14.79 13.40
C ARG A 14 44.76 -14.65 14.60
N ARG A 15 44.86 -13.47 15.24
CA ARG A 15 45.80 -13.21 16.35
C ARG A 15 45.18 -13.10 17.74
N LEU A 16 43.88 -13.38 17.89
CA LEU A 16 43.21 -13.32 19.20
C LEU A 16 43.03 -14.71 19.86
N TRP A 17 43.25 -15.80 19.12
CA TRP A 17 43.01 -17.17 19.62
C TRP A 17 44.23 -17.85 20.27
N ASP A 18 45.44 -17.29 20.15
CA ASP A 18 46.68 -17.93 20.64
C ASP A 18 47.15 -17.43 22.03
N ARG A 19 46.31 -16.74 22.81
CA ARG A 19 46.69 -16.20 24.14
C ARG A 19 45.93 -16.70 25.35
N LEU A 20 45.02 -17.67 25.21
CA LEU A 20 44.28 -18.24 26.35
C LEU A 20 44.61 -19.71 26.67
N ARG A 21 45.67 -20.25 26.06
CA ARG A 21 46.28 -21.55 26.42
C ARG A 21 47.64 -21.32 27.05
N SER A 22 47.66 -20.95 28.33
CA SER A 22 48.84 -21.15 29.20
C SER A 22 48.46 -20.76 30.62
N LEU A 23 47.94 -21.71 31.39
CA LEU A 23 48.01 -21.75 32.85
C LEU A 23 47.63 -23.17 33.29
N GLU A 24 48.51 -24.12 32.95
CA GLU A 24 48.68 -25.37 33.70
C GLU A 24 49.88 -25.18 34.63
N GLY A 25 49.75 -25.63 35.88
CA GLY A 25 50.89 -26.04 36.68
C GLY A 25 50.84 -25.68 38.16
N ALA A 26 50.99 -26.72 39.00
CA ALA A 26 51.35 -26.74 40.43
C ALA A 26 50.17 -26.55 41.42
N LEU A 27 49.85 -27.42 42.39
CA LEU A 27 50.52 -28.55 43.04
C LEU A 27 49.44 -29.36 43.81
N LEU A 28 49.56 -30.68 43.85
CA LEU A 28 49.04 -31.53 44.94
C LEU A 28 50.10 -31.63 46.04
N PRO A 29 49.72 -31.81 47.32
CA PRO A 29 50.10 -33.06 47.98
C PRO A 29 49.03 -33.65 48.94
N PRO A 30 49.27 -34.89 49.45
CA PRO A 30 48.26 -35.86 49.85
C PRO A 30 48.16 -36.09 51.37
N PHE A 31 46.95 -36.38 51.86
CA PHE A 31 46.67 -37.17 53.08
C PHE A 31 45.32 -37.87 52.82
N LEU A 32 45.30 -39.14 52.41
CA LEU A 32 45.14 -40.33 53.27
C LEU A 32 44.12 -40.10 54.42
N LEU A 33 42.86 -40.54 54.26
CA LEU A 33 42.31 -41.88 54.60
C LEU A 33 42.00 -42.03 56.10
N VAL A 34 40.90 -42.76 56.39
CA VAL A 34 40.27 -43.10 57.69
C VAL A 34 39.12 -42.13 58.05
N ALA A 35 37.85 -42.50 58.24
CA ALA A 35 37.21 -43.78 58.54
C ALA A 35 35.79 -43.88 57.94
N ALA A 36 35.39 -45.12 57.68
CA ALA A 36 34.04 -45.55 57.37
C ALA A 36 33.09 -45.45 58.58
N LEU A 37 31.79 -45.66 58.29
CA LEU A 37 30.65 -45.93 59.17
C LEU A 37 29.82 -44.71 59.61
N MET A 38 28.85 -44.33 58.77
CA MET A 38 27.44 -44.25 59.19
C MET A 38 26.56 -44.40 57.95
N ALA A 39 25.99 -45.60 57.80
CA ALA A 39 24.87 -45.85 56.92
C ALA A 39 23.63 -45.18 57.50
N CYS A 40 23.32 -43.97 57.04
CA CYS A 40 21.94 -43.49 57.02
C CYS A 40 21.56 -43.38 55.54
N LYS A 41 20.86 -44.40 55.03
CA LYS A 41 19.98 -44.20 53.88
C LYS A 41 18.94 -43.17 54.32
N THR A 42 19.22 -41.90 54.10
CA THR A 42 18.17 -40.89 54.00
C THR A 42 17.43 -41.20 52.70
N GLY A 43 16.54 -42.20 52.78
CA GLY A 43 15.45 -42.32 51.83
C GLY A 43 14.71 -41.00 51.89
N ARG A 44 14.83 -40.22 50.83
CA ARG A 44 14.06 -39.01 50.63
C ARG A 44 12.60 -39.46 50.57
N ILE A 45 11.86 -39.25 51.63
CA ILE A 45 10.41 -39.39 51.62
C ILE A 45 9.91 -38.10 50.99
N ASP A 46 9.70 -38.12 49.69
CA ASP A 46 8.93 -37.07 49.03
C ASP A 46 7.47 -37.28 49.44
N ILE A 47 7.01 -36.54 50.45
CA ILE A 47 5.61 -36.52 50.88
C ILE A 47 4.86 -35.65 49.87
N TYR A 48 4.17 -36.29 48.93
CA TYR A 48 3.20 -35.62 48.06
C TYR A 48 1.93 -35.37 48.89
N THR A 49 1.75 -34.15 49.40
CA THR A 49 0.43 -33.73 49.87
C THR A 49 -0.43 -33.46 48.65
N CYS A 50 -1.38 -34.37 48.36
CA CYS A 50 -2.38 -34.19 47.33
C CYS A 50 -3.21 -32.91 47.66
N PRO A 51 -3.39 -31.96 46.73
CA PRO A 51 -4.27 -30.82 46.94
C PRO A 51 -5.72 -31.29 47.07
N ASP A 52 -6.47 -30.74 48.02
CA ASP A 52 -7.93 -30.91 48.05
C ASP A 52 -8.51 -30.49 46.69
N PRO A 53 -9.39 -31.31 46.07
CA PRO A 53 -10.24 -32.33 46.70
C PRO A 53 -9.87 -33.79 46.34
N CYS A 54 -8.59 -34.15 46.22
CA CYS A 54 -8.23 -35.52 45.83
C CYS A 54 -8.08 -36.43 47.07
N GLU A 55 -9.06 -37.35 47.28
CA GLU A 55 -9.13 -38.23 48.47
C GLU A 55 -8.14 -39.42 48.42
N GLU A 56 -7.73 -39.91 47.24
CA GLU A 56 -6.78 -41.01 47.11
C GLU A 56 -5.74 -40.74 46.00
N CYS A 57 -4.45 -40.76 46.34
CA CYS A 57 -3.37 -40.53 45.38
C CYS A 57 -3.13 -41.74 44.42
N GLU A 58 -3.99 -42.77 44.46
CA GLU A 58 -4.02 -43.89 43.50
C GLU A 58 -4.90 -43.60 42.26
N GLU A 59 -5.84 -42.66 42.36
CA GLU A 59 -6.63 -42.17 41.23
C GLU A 59 -6.25 -40.71 40.96
N PRO A 60 -5.29 -40.44 40.05
CA PRO A 60 -4.87 -39.08 39.78
C PRO A 60 -6.08 -38.28 39.29
N CYS A 61 -6.36 -37.18 40.00
CA CYS A 61 -7.47 -36.25 39.78
C CYS A 61 -7.71 -36.10 38.27
N ALA A 62 -8.76 -36.75 37.75
CA ALA A 62 -8.95 -36.85 36.32
C ALA A 62 -9.81 -35.67 35.86
N CYS A 63 -9.17 -34.60 35.38
CA CYS A 63 -9.74 -33.51 34.57
C CYS A 63 -11.28 -33.56 34.44
N ALA A 64 -11.99 -33.17 35.51
CA ALA A 64 -13.38 -33.61 35.73
C ALA A 64 -14.36 -32.97 34.75
N GLU A 65 -14.06 -31.73 34.38
CA GLU A 65 -14.86 -30.91 33.45
C GLU A 65 -14.21 -30.77 32.06
N GLY A 66 -13.22 -31.62 31.75
CA GLY A 66 -12.39 -31.45 30.56
C GLY A 66 -11.93 -32.73 29.89
N THR A 67 -10.89 -32.60 29.08
CA THR A 67 -10.25 -33.73 28.40
C THR A 67 -8.74 -33.61 28.51
N CYS A 68 -8.07 -34.69 28.94
CA CYS A 68 -6.62 -34.73 28.98
C CYS A 68 -6.04 -34.76 27.57
N VAL A 69 -5.16 -33.79 27.26
CA VAL A 69 -4.49 -33.69 25.97
C VAL A 69 -2.98 -33.54 26.15
N PRO A 70 -2.17 -33.90 25.14
CA PRO A 70 -0.72 -33.73 25.22
C PRO A 70 -0.35 -32.29 25.56
N VAL A 71 0.61 -32.12 26.48
CA VAL A 71 1.15 -30.79 26.82
C VAL A 71 1.67 -30.10 25.54
N PRO A 72 1.30 -28.83 25.29
CA PRO A 72 1.81 -28.08 24.15
C PRO A 72 3.34 -28.06 24.15
N PRO A 73 4.00 -28.28 23.00
CA PRO A 73 5.46 -28.16 22.91
C PRO A 73 5.94 -26.75 23.27
N LEU A 74 7.22 -26.61 23.59
CA LEU A 74 7.83 -25.30 23.89
C LEU A 74 7.58 -24.31 22.75
N GLY A 75 7.08 -23.12 23.08
CA GLY A 75 6.74 -22.07 22.13
C GLY A 75 5.29 -22.10 21.62
N TRP A 76 4.51 -23.10 22.01
CA TRP A 76 3.05 -23.15 21.81
C TRP A 76 2.32 -22.79 23.10
N GLU A 77 1.22 -22.05 22.95
CA GLU A 77 0.28 -21.68 24.00
C GLU A 77 -1.02 -22.50 23.86
N GLY A 78 -1.74 -22.67 24.97
CA GLY A 78 -2.97 -23.45 25.05
C GLY A 78 -2.86 -24.58 26.07
N PRO A 79 -3.79 -25.57 26.04
CA PRO A 79 -4.92 -25.71 25.11
C PRO A 79 -5.97 -24.59 25.20
N VAL A 80 -6.56 -24.23 24.05
CA VAL A 80 -7.64 -23.23 23.93
C VAL A 80 -8.81 -23.78 23.13
N LEU A 81 -10.01 -23.27 23.39
CA LEU A 81 -11.15 -23.45 22.49
C LEU A 81 -11.13 -22.33 21.43
N LEU A 82 -11.02 -22.70 20.16
CA LEU A 82 -11.03 -21.78 19.02
C LEU A 82 -12.37 -21.88 18.29
N TRP A 83 -13.07 -20.76 18.19
CA TRP A 83 -14.15 -20.58 17.22
C TRP A 83 -13.63 -19.81 16.02
N HIS A 84 -14.10 -20.16 14.81
CA HIS A 84 -13.87 -19.35 13.61
C HIS A 84 -15.09 -19.43 12.68
N GLY A 85 -15.44 -18.31 12.07
CA GLY A 85 -16.62 -18.19 11.21
C GLY A 85 -16.84 -16.77 10.69
N PRO A 86 -17.99 -16.49 10.05
CA PRO A 86 -18.35 -15.15 9.63
C PRO A 86 -18.40 -14.18 10.83
N PRO A 87 -17.88 -12.94 10.72
CA PRO A 87 -17.84 -11.99 11.84
C PRO A 87 -19.20 -11.76 12.52
N GLU A 88 -20.29 -11.77 11.76
CA GLU A 88 -21.67 -11.60 12.23
C GLU A 88 -22.20 -12.77 13.09
N GLY A 89 -21.56 -13.95 12.99
CA GLY A 89 -21.94 -15.17 13.73
C GLY A 89 -21.13 -15.40 14.99
N GLU A 90 -20.35 -14.42 15.44
CA GLU A 90 -19.42 -14.56 16.56
C GLU A 90 -20.11 -14.91 17.89
N PRO A 91 -19.81 -16.07 18.51
CA PRO A 91 -20.34 -16.43 19.81
C PRO A 91 -19.53 -15.78 20.95
N ALA A 92 -20.15 -15.77 22.12
CA ALA A 92 -19.43 -15.57 23.37
C ALA A 92 -18.57 -16.80 23.70
N CYS A 93 -17.50 -16.59 24.48
CA CYS A 93 -16.74 -17.69 25.06
C CYS A 93 -17.66 -18.56 25.95
N PRO A 94 -17.60 -19.89 25.86
CA PRO A 94 -18.47 -20.78 26.62
C PRO A 94 -18.10 -20.77 28.11
N ALA A 95 -19.03 -21.15 28.99
CA ALA A 95 -18.83 -21.10 30.45
C ALA A 95 -17.61 -21.91 30.94
N ARG A 96 -17.28 -23.00 30.25
CA ARG A 96 -16.11 -23.87 30.50
C ARG A 96 -14.77 -23.25 30.10
N ALA A 97 -14.80 -22.23 29.25
CA ALA A 97 -13.63 -21.46 28.83
C ALA A 97 -14.01 -19.98 28.72
N PRO A 98 -14.34 -19.30 29.82
CA PRO A 98 -15.01 -18.00 29.76
C PRO A 98 -14.06 -16.84 29.42
N ALA A 99 -12.74 -17.04 29.50
CA ALA A 99 -11.75 -16.00 29.31
C ALA A 99 -11.27 -15.94 27.84
N PRO A 100 -11.52 -14.85 27.09
CA PRO A 100 -10.96 -14.67 25.76
C PRO A 100 -9.45 -14.38 25.85
N VAL A 101 -8.66 -15.04 24.99
CA VAL A 101 -7.19 -14.88 24.93
C VAL A 101 -6.69 -14.51 23.53
N TYR A 102 -7.55 -14.63 22.52
CA TYR A 102 -7.21 -14.32 21.14
C TYR A 102 -8.43 -13.81 20.39
N GLU A 103 -8.23 -12.75 19.61
CA GLU A 103 -9.13 -12.33 18.55
C GLU A 103 -8.30 -12.07 17.29
N GLY A 104 -8.78 -12.52 16.14
CA GLY A 104 -8.09 -12.34 14.87
C GLY A 104 -8.98 -12.61 13.69
N HIS A 105 -8.42 -12.44 12.49
CA HIS A 105 -9.18 -12.43 11.26
C HIS A 105 -8.45 -13.17 10.13
N ARG A 106 -9.20 -13.63 9.13
CA ARG A 106 -8.66 -14.27 7.91
C ARG A 106 -9.53 -13.89 6.71
N GLY A 107 -8.93 -13.91 5.52
CA GLY A 107 -9.60 -13.57 4.28
C GLY A 107 -9.88 -12.07 4.20
N LEU A 108 -8.81 -11.26 4.21
CA LEU A 108 -8.90 -9.81 4.03
C LEU A 108 -9.59 -9.50 2.69
N LYS A 109 -10.64 -8.69 2.75
CA LYS A 109 -11.36 -8.14 1.61
C LYS A 109 -11.08 -6.65 1.53
N THR A 110 -10.41 -6.23 0.47
CA THR A 110 -10.13 -4.81 0.21
C THR A 110 -11.22 -4.26 -0.68
N ILE A 111 -11.92 -3.24 -0.22
CA ILE A 111 -12.95 -2.54 -0.99
C ILE A 111 -12.29 -1.27 -1.54
N PRO A 112 -12.14 -1.15 -2.87
CA PRO A 112 -11.53 0.04 -3.46
C PRO A 112 -12.50 1.21 -3.36
N GLU A 113 -12.09 2.27 -2.66
CA GLU A 113 -12.87 3.52 -2.58
C GLU A 113 -12.25 4.65 -3.40
N CYS A 114 -11.18 4.37 -4.16
CA CYS A 114 -10.55 5.38 -5.00
C CYS A 114 -11.55 6.03 -5.95
N ALA A 115 -11.59 7.36 -5.93
CA ALA A 115 -12.46 8.12 -6.82
C ALA A 115 -12.07 7.91 -8.28
N GLN A 116 -13.07 7.90 -9.16
CA GLN A 116 -12.82 7.89 -10.60
C GLN A 116 -12.20 9.22 -11.01
N CYS A 117 -11.11 9.16 -11.77
CA CYS A 117 -10.48 10.38 -12.29
C CYS A 117 -11.39 11.03 -13.34
N ALA A 118 -11.49 12.35 -13.25
CA ALA A 118 -12.15 13.20 -14.24
C ALA A 118 -11.19 14.31 -14.68
N CYS A 119 -11.39 14.80 -15.90
CA CYS A 119 -10.60 15.89 -16.48
C CYS A 119 -11.48 17.12 -16.65
N SER A 120 -10.89 18.30 -16.49
CA SER A 120 -11.52 19.53 -16.91
C SER A 120 -11.74 19.50 -18.43
N PRO A 121 -12.76 20.19 -18.95
CA PRO A 121 -12.84 20.40 -20.38
C PRO A 121 -11.61 21.20 -20.86
N PRO A 122 -11.03 20.84 -22.00
CA PRO A 122 -10.06 21.71 -22.68
C PRO A 122 -10.77 22.97 -23.21
N THR A 123 -9.99 23.98 -23.60
CA THR A 123 -10.52 25.24 -24.16
C THR A 123 -9.84 25.58 -25.48
N CYS A 124 -10.59 26.05 -26.48
CA CYS A 124 -9.99 26.60 -27.68
C CYS A 124 -9.39 27.97 -27.36
N GLN A 125 -8.22 28.25 -27.92
CA GLN A 125 -7.49 29.49 -27.72
C GLN A 125 -7.18 30.14 -29.07
N LEU A 126 -7.29 31.46 -29.10
CA LEU A 126 -6.98 32.27 -30.27
C LEU A 126 -5.46 32.40 -30.43
N PRO A 127 -4.96 32.58 -31.67
CA PRO A 127 -3.55 32.75 -31.93
C PRO A 127 -3.00 34.01 -31.24
N GLU A 128 -1.79 33.91 -30.70
CA GLU A 128 -1.11 35.01 -30.01
C GLU A 128 -0.11 35.74 -30.91
N ARG A 129 -0.12 35.45 -32.22
CA ARG A 129 0.85 36.00 -33.17
C ARG A 129 0.18 36.42 -34.46
N VAL A 130 0.50 37.62 -34.89
CA VAL A 130 0.25 38.12 -36.25
C VAL A 130 1.58 38.52 -36.87
N SER A 131 1.78 38.24 -38.14
CA SER A 131 3.02 38.60 -38.84
C SER A 131 2.72 39.08 -40.24
N ALA A 132 3.56 39.97 -40.73
CA ALA A 132 3.48 40.45 -42.11
C ALA A 132 4.86 40.62 -42.72
N SER A 133 4.96 40.53 -44.04
CA SER A 133 6.16 40.91 -44.79
C SER A 133 5.82 41.99 -45.79
N ALA A 134 6.59 43.08 -45.79
CA ALA A 134 6.47 44.18 -46.76
C ALA A 134 7.33 43.95 -48.02
N THR A 135 8.00 42.80 -48.13
CA THR A 135 9.01 42.54 -49.18
C THR A 135 8.83 41.21 -49.89
N SER A 136 7.81 40.45 -49.49
CA SER A 136 7.52 39.12 -49.99
C SER A 136 6.01 39.00 -50.18
N ASP A 137 5.62 38.48 -51.33
CA ASP A 137 4.24 38.35 -51.77
C ASP A 137 3.48 37.20 -51.10
N VAL A 138 4.14 36.15 -50.60
CA VAL A 138 3.44 35.02 -49.93
C VAL A 138 4.25 34.37 -48.79
N CYS A 139 5.13 35.12 -48.15
CA CYS A 139 6.04 34.72 -47.06
C CYS A 139 7.10 33.64 -47.39
N LEU A 140 8.35 34.04 -47.61
CA LEU A 140 9.54 33.18 -47.39
C LEU A 140 10.75 33.95 -46.78
N ALA A 141 10.61 35.26 -46.47
CA ALA A 141 11.55 36.06 -45.66
C ALA A 141 10.90 37.41 -45.22
N GLY A 142 11.54 38.11 -44.27
CA GLY A 142 11.17 39.49 -43.90
C GLY A 142 9.89 39.63 -43.06
N LEU A 143 9.52 38.59 -42.31
CA LEU A 143 8.35 38.61 -41.44
C LEU A 143 8.62 39.46 -40.19
N GLU A 144 7.85 40.53 -40.06
CA GLU A 144 7.69 41.25 -38.82
C GLU A 144 6.54 40.65 -38.03
N THR A 145 6.83 40.16 -36.82
CA THR A 145 5.84 39.53 -35.94
C THR A 145 5.44 40.51 -34.84
N ARG A 146 4.14 40.55 -34.54
CA ARG A 146 3.57 41.17 -33.34
C ARG A 146 2.97 40.09 -32.46
N MET A 147 3.26 40.19 -31.17
CA MET A 147 2.70 39.33 -30.14
C MET A 147 1.40 39.97 -29.63
N LEU A 148 0.35 39.17 -29.53
CA LEU A 148 -0.90 39.55 -28.87
C LEU A 148 -0.82 39.17 -27.38
N PRO A 149 -1.66 39.74 -26.52
CA PRO A 149 -1.67 39.38 -25.10
C PRO A 149 -1.92 37.88 -24.90
N GLU A 150 -1.22 37.27 -23.94
CA GLU A 150 -1.42 35.86 -23.58
C GLU A 150 -2.86 35.65 -23.10
N GLY A 151 -3.54 34.64 -23.64
CA GLY A 151 -4.92 34.32 -23.27
C GLY A 151 -5.96 35.41 -23.63
N TRP A 152 -5.67 36.29 -24.60
CA TRP A 152 -6.64 37.28 -25.07
C TRP A 152 -7.92 36.62 -25.62
N ASP A 153 -9.05 37.29 -25.42
CA ASP A 153 -10.39 36.75 -25.64
C ASP A 153 -10.95 37.01 -27.06
N GLY A 154 -10.14 37.61 -27.93
CA GLY A 154 -10.60 38.05 -29.25
C GLY A 154 -10.99 39.52 -29.33
N ALA A 155 -11.08 40.23 -28.20
CA ALA A 155 -11.40 41.65 -28.19
C ALA A 155 -10.37 42.46 -28.99
N CYS A 156 -10.83 43.62 -29.47
CA CYS A 156 -9.99 44.53 -30.23
C CYS A 156 -8.75 44.95 -29.43
N VAL A 157 -7.58 44.64 -29.96
CA VAL A 157 -6.29 45.06 -29.40
C VAL A 157 -5.50 45.86 -30.43
N GLU A 158 -4.93 46.97 -29.98
CA GLU A 158 -3.97 47.73 -30.77
C GLU A 158 -2.63 47.02 -30.78
N ILE A 159 -1.95 47.05 -31.94
CA ILE A 159 -0.63 46.48 -32.12
C ILE A 159 0.32 47.56 -32.61
N GLU A 160 1.62 47.32 -32.47
CA GLU A 160 2.61 48.14 -33.16
C GLU A 160 2.41 47.98 -34.68
N PRO A 161 2.30 49.09 -35.45
CA PRO A 161 1.82 49.00 -36.82
C PRO A 161 2.66 48.10 -37.71
N LEU A 162 1.97 47.37 -38.59
CA LEU A 162 2.60 46.64 -39.70
C LEU A 162 2.41 47.47 -40.97
N VAL A 163 3.51 48.00 -41.51
CA VAL A 163 3.48 48.96 -42.62
C VAL A 163 3.58 48.24 -43.96
N ALA A 164 2.71 48.61 -44.90
CA ALA A 164 2.65 48.15 -46.28
C ALA A 164 2.83 46.63 -46.44
N PRO A 165 2.02 45.79 -45.76
CA PRO A 165 2.15 44.33 -45.86
C PRO A 165 1.85 43.85 -47.30
N GLU A 166 2.79 43.14 -47.90
CA GLU A 166 2.60 42.40 -49.15
C GLU A 166 2.11 40.97 -48.89
N SER A 167 2.46 40.39 -47.74
CA SER A 167 1.93 39.12 -47.25
C SER A 167 1.63 39.14 -45.76
N LEU A 168 0.64 38.34 -45.37
CA LEU A 168 0.17 38.19 -43.99
C LEU A 168 0.24 36.72 -43.56
N ARG A 169 0.53 36.53 -42.28
CA ARG A 169 0.51 35.23 -41.62
C ARG A 169 -0.04 35.39 -40.21
N VAL A 170 -1.04 34.59 -39.86
CA VAL A 170 -1.54 34.51 -38.49
C VAL A 170 -1.12 33.18 -37.87
N GLY A 171 -0.89 33.16 -36.56
CA GLY A 171 -0.64 31.94 -35.80
C GLY A 171 -1.78 30.92 -35.93
N ALA A 172 -1.51 29.70 -35.47
CA ALA A 172 -2.55 28.69 -35.28
C ALA A 172 -3.40 29.01 -34.05
N THR A 173 -4.66 28.61 -34.07
CA THR A 173 -5.39 28.38 -32.81
C THR A 173 -4.73 27.24 -32.04
N SER A 174 -4.98 27.18 -30.74
CA SER A 174 -4.49 26.10 -29.88
C SER A 174 -5.60 25.53 -29.03
N VAL A 175 -5.36 24.33 -28.49
CA VAL A 175 -6.23 23.71 -27.50
C VAL A 175 -5.50 23.75 -26.17
N GLY A 176 -6.15 24.31 -25.15
CA GLY A 176 -5.68 24.29 -23.77
C GLY A 176 -5.57 22.87 -23.23
N ALA A 177 -4.65 22.66 -22.30
CA ALA A 177 -4.48 21.39 -21.63
C ALA A 177 -5.68 21.08 -20.71
N CYS A 178 -5.92 19.80 -20.48
CA CYS A 178 -6.87 19.35 -19.46
C CYS A 178 -6.18 19.21 -18.11
N GLU A 179 -6.84 19.70 -17.07
CA GLU A 179 -6.39 19.55 -15.70
C GLU A 179 -7.19 18.42 -15.01
N PRO A 180 -6.53 17.58 -14.19
CA PRO A 180 -7.25 16.58 -13.41
C PRO A 180 -8.13 17.26 -12.37
N VAL A 181 -9.42 16.95 -12.40
CA VAL A 181 -10.36 17.37 -11.36
C VAL A 181 -10.16 16.44 -10.18
N THR A 182 -9.48 16.92 -9.15
CA THR A 182 -9.22 16.12 -7.95
C THR A 182 -10.52 15.91 -7.19
N ILE A 183 -11.09 14.71 -7.33
CA ILE A 183 -12.11 14.19 -6.42
C ILE A 183 -11.37 13.66 -5.19
N THR A 184 -11.86 13.99 -3.99
CA THR A 184 -11.24 13.59 -2.70
C THR A 184 -10.82 12.13 -2.73
N LEU A 185 -9.52 11.87 -2.64
CA LEU A 185 -8.95 10.53 -2.64
C LEU A 185 -9.39 9.81 -1.37
N GLN A 186 -10.35 8.90 -1.48
CA GLN A 186 -10.68 7.97 -0.41
C GLN A 186 -9.67 6.82 -0.44
N LYS A 187 -9.27 6.35 0.73
CA LYS A 187 -8.42 5.16 0.88
C LYS A 187 -9.27 3.90 0.80
N ALA A 188 -8.64 2.73 0.66
CA ALA A 188 -9.42 1.49 0.73
C ALA A 188 -10.06 1.32 2.12
N SER A 189 -11.23 0.69 2.14
CA SER A 189 -11.76 0.08 3.34
C SER A 189 -11.46 -1.42 3.36
N PHE A 190 -11.37 -1.96 4.57
CA PHE A 190 -10.97 -3.34 4.81
C PHE A 190 -12.08 -4.09 5.52
N GLY A 191 -12.42 -5.26 5.01
CA GLY A 191 -13.29 -6.24 5.64
C GLY A 191 -12.60 -7.58 5.80
N TRP A 192 -13.21 -8.49 6.56
CA TRP A 192 -12.68 -9.82 6.79
C TRP A 192 -13.75 -10.86 6.51
N GLU A 193 -13.37 -11.95 5.86
CA GLU A 193 -14.26 -13.08 5.59
C GLU A 193 -14.51 -13.93 6.83
N THR A 194 -13.47 -14.11 7.65
CA THR A 194 -13.51 -14.96 8.83
C THR A 194 -12.99 -14.20 10.03
N LYS A 195 -13.72 -14.24 11.15
CA LYS A 195 -13.25 -13.89 12.47
C LYS A 195 -12.89 -15.16 13.25
N ALA A 196 -11.91 -15.07 14.12
CA ALA A 196 -11.49 -16.12 15.02
C ALA A 196 -11.45 -15.61 16.46
N LYS A 197 -11.88 -16.45 17.40
CA LYS A 197 -11.86 -16.18 18.84
C LYS A 197 -11.33 -17.39 19.58
N GLY A 198 -10.26 -17.19 20.36
CA GLY A 198 -9.69 -18.20 21.25
C GLY A 198 -10.08 -17.93 22.70
N CYS A 199 -10.52 -18.97 23.41
CA CYS A 199 -10.93 -18.89 24.81
C CYS A 199 -10.23 -19.95 25.68
N VAL A 200 -9.97 -19.65 26.95
CA VAL A 200 -9.34 -20.55 27.93
C VAL A 200 -10.22 -20.77 29.16
N ALA A 201 -10.05 -21.93 29.81
CA ALA A 201 -10.62 -22.21 31.12
C ALA A 201 -10.18 -21.17 32.15
N ALA A 202 -11.11 -20.82 33.06
CA ALA A 202 -10.78 -20.01 34.21
C ALA A 202 -10.26 -20.91 35.33
N GLY A 203 -9.02 -20.71 35.76
CA GLY A 203 -8.41 -21.45 36.87
C GLY A 203 -7.09 -22.12 36.52
N ALA A 204 -6.44 -22.71 37.52
CA ALA A 204 -5.27 -23.56 37.29
C ALA A 204 -5.72 -24.85 36.58
N ALA A 205 -4.96 -25.29 35.57
CA ALA A 205 -5.26 -26.54 34.90
C ALA A 205 -5.21 -27.68 35.92
N GLU A 206 -6.31 -28.44 36.00
CA GLU A 206 -6.34 -29.67 36.78
C GLU A 206 -5.25 -30.63 36.27
N ALA A 207 -4.68 -31.41 37.18
CA ALA A 207 -3.73 -32.44 36.78
C ALA A 207 -4.43 -33.50 35.92
N CYS A 208 -3.66 -34.15 35.06
CA CYS A 208 -4.10 -35.33 34.33
C CYS A 208 -3.40 -36.57 34.90
N ALA A 209 -3.98 -37.74 34.64
CA ALA A 209 -3.41 -39.02 35.09
C ALA A 209 -1.99 -39.26 34.59
N ARG A 210 -1.64 -38.71 33.42
CA ARG A 210 -0.30 -38.79 32.84
C ARG A 210 0.41 -37.45 33.00
N ASN A 211 1.68 -37.52 33.42
CA ASN A 211 2.55 -36.34 33.61
C ASN A 211 2.87 -35.55 32.33
N HIS A 212 2.48 -36.04 31.16
CA HIS A 212 2.68 -35.39 29.85
C HIS A 212 1.37 -34.91 29.23
N GLU A 213 0.30 -34.88 30.02
CA GLU A 213 -1.00 -34.38 29.63
C GLU A 213 -1.40 -33.18 30.49
N VAL A 214 -2.19 -32.30 29.91
CA VAL A 214 -2.79 -31.14 30.59
C VAL A 214 -4.30 -31.19 30.39
N CYS A 215 -5.06 -30.76 31.41
CA CYS A 215 -6.50 -30.69 31.33
C CYS A 215 -6.91 -29.57 30.36
N ALA A 216 -7.58 -29.94 29.26
CA ALA A 216 -8.16 -29.00 28.31
C ALA A 216 -9.67 -28.83 28.58
N PRO A 217 -10.26 -27.66 28.24
CA PRO A 217 -11.70 -27.50 28.27
C PRO A 217 -12.40 -28.54 27.39
N LEU A 218 -13.55 -29.05 27.83
CA LEU A 218 -14.36 -29.98 27.03
C LEU A 218 -14.75 -29.38 25.67
N VAL A 219 -14.78 -30.20 24.64
CA VAL A 219 -15.15 -29.79 23.27
C VAL A 219 -16.58 -30.22 22.97
N GLU A 220 -17.45 -29.25 22.67
CA GLU A 220 -18.83 -29.46 22.21
C GLU A 220 -19.01 -28.84 20.81
N THR A 221 -18.22 -29.30 19.83
CA THR A 221 -18.16 -28.75 18.45
C THR A 221 -19.54 -28.65 17.80
N GLU A 222 -20.39 -29.66 17.96
CA GLU A 222 -21.73 -29.67 17.35
C GLU A 222 -22.66 -28.59 17.89
N ARG A 223 -22.41 -28.12 19.12
CA ARG A 223 -23.29 -27.18 19.82
C ARG A 223 -22.85 -25.73 19.67
N ASP A 224 -21.53 -25.47 19.77
CA ASP A 224 -21.02 -24.11 19.81
C ASP A 224 -19.91 -23.82 18.79
N GLY A 225 -19.52 -24.79 17.97
CA GLY A 225 -18.60 -24.57 16.84
C GLY A 225 -17.15 -24.29 17.24
N PHE A 226 -16.77 -24.58 18.50
CA PHE A 226 -15.40 -24.46 18.98
C PHE A 226 -14.62 -25.75 18.77
N GLU A 227 -13.39 -25.61 18.30
CA GLU A 227 -12.41 -26.70 18.17
C GLU A 227 -11.32 -26.56 19.24
N LEU A 228 -10.70 -27.67 19.65
CA LEU A 228 -9.57 -27.61 20.57
C LEU A 228 -8.27 -27.38 19.80
N CYS A 229 -7.54 -26.33 20.19
CA CYS A 229 -6.32 -25.94 19.52
C CYS A 229 -5.21 -25.57 20.49
N ILE A 230 -4.00 -25.57 19.96
CA ILE A 230 -2.83 -24.88 20.51
C ILE A 230 -2.43 -23.80 19.50
N TYR A 231 -1.77 -22.74 19.96
CA TYR A 231 -1.44 -21.64 19.07
C TYR A 231 -0.08 -21.02 19.37
N GLN A 232 0.48 -20.37 18.36
CA GLN A 232 1.69 -19.58 18.48
C GLN A 232 1.45 -18.22 17.84
N ARG A 233 1.71 -17.14 18.58
CA ARG A 233 1.76 -15.79 18.03
C ARG A 233 3.06 -15.64 17.25
N GLY A 234 2.97 -15.15 16.02
CA GLY A 234 4.12 -14.76 15.23
C GLY A 234 4.84 -13.58 15.87
N ASP A 235 6.11 -13.39 15.53
CA ASP A 235 6.97 -12.34 16.09
C ASP A 235 6.64 -10.91 15.58
N GLY A 236 5.51 -10.75 14.88
CA GLY A 236 5.05 -9.48 14.33
C GLY A 236 5.91 -8.94 13.18
N ARG A 237 6.91 -9.68 12.69
CA ARG A 237 7.77 -9.24 11.59
C ARG A 237 7.17 -9.67 10.26
N THR A 238 6.77 -8.69 9.44
CA THR A 238 6.26 -8.90 8.07
C THR A 238 7.28 -9.60 7.16
N GLU A 239 8.57 -9.41 7.41
CA GLU A 239 9.67 -10.08 6.69
C GLU A 239 9.90 -11.54 7.16
N SER A 240 9.28 -11.94 8.27
CA SER A 240 9.32 -13.30 8.82
C SER A 240 8.02 -14.06 8.56
N ALA A 241 7.28 -13.65 7.52
CA ALA A 241 6.23 -14.44 6.89
C ALA A 241 6.84 -15.70 6.22
N GLN A 242 7.49 -16.57 6.99
CA GLN A 242 7.36 -17.99 6.76
C GLN A 242 6.13 -18.43 7.55
N PRO A 243 5.01 -18.73 6.87
CA PRO A 243 3.96 -19.54 7.49
C PRO A 243 4.63 -20.81 8.04
N GLY A 244 4.53 -21.03 9.34
CA GLY A 244 5.10 -22.21 9.99
C GLY A 244 6.50 -22.02 10.57
N TRP A 245 6.60 -21.37 11.73
CA TRP A 245 7.61 -21.80 12.69
C TRP A 245 7.22 -23.21 13.18
N GLY A 246 7.71 -24.19 12.41
CA GLY A 246 7.31 -25.59 12.40
C GLY A 246 6.61 -25.95 11.08
N THR A 247 7.28 -26.71 10.20
CA THR A 247 6.74 -27.25 8.92
C THR A 247 5.54 -28.19 9.07
N SER A 248 5.05 -28.41 10.28
CA SER A 248 3.94 -29.30 10.60
C SER A 248 3.43 -28.99 12.00
N CYS A 249 2.11 -29.05 12.19
CA CYS A 249 1.56 -29.01 13.54
C CYS A 249 2.07 -30.17 14.40
N PRO A 250 2.15 -29.98 15.73
CA PRO A 250 2.51 -31.05 16.65
C PRO A 250 1.57 -32.26 16.55
N VAL A 251 2.09 -33.43 16.92
CA VAL A 251 1.30 -34.67 17.00
C VAL A 251 0.11 -34.45 17.92
N GLY A 252 -1.08 -34.82 17.43
CA GLY A 252 -2.35 -34.64 18.14
C GLY A 252 -3.17 -33.43 17.68
N PHE A 253 -2.57 -32.48 16.95
CA PHE A 253 -3.24 -31.27 16.45
C PHE A 253 -3.01 -31.05 14.94
N PRO A 254 -3.45 -31.96 14.04
CA PRO A 254 -3.02 -31.95 12.64
C PRO A 254 -3.52 -30.77 11.80
N GLN A 255 -4.55 -30.04 12.24
CA GLN A 255 -5.23 -29.03 11.42
C GLN A 255 -4.62 -27.65 11.60
N VAL A 256 -3.96 -27.11 10.56
CA VAL A 256 -3.38 -25.77 10.58
C VAL A 256 -4.43 -24.71 10.24
N ARG A 257 -4.49 -23.63 11.02
CA ARG A 257 -5.25 -22.41 10.72
C ARG A 257 -4.37 -21.19 10.99
N VAL A 258 -4.46 -20.16 10.17
CA VAL A 258 -3.69 -18.91 10.35
C VAL A 258 -4.66 -17.73 10.36
N PHE A 259 -4.51 -16.87 11.35
CA PHE A 259 -5.31 -15.66 11.56
C PHE A 259 -4.39 -14.47 11.84
N TYR A 260 -4.89 -13.25 11.66
CA TYR A 260 -4.15 -12.00 11.77
C TYR A 260 -4.84 -11.07 12.75
N GLY A 261 -4.06 -10.40 13.60
CA GLY A 261 -4.59 -9.44 14.59
C GLY A 261 -5.20 -8.19 13.94
N GLY A 262 -4.71 -7.81 12.75
CA GLY A 262 -5.24 -6.66 12.02
C GLY A 262 -4.61 -6.45 10.65
N VAL A 263 -4.81 -5.25 10.11
CA VAL A 263 -4.27 -4.78 8.84
C VAL A 263 -3.71 -3.37 9.01
N ALA A 264 -2.49 -3.15 8.53
CA ALA A 264 -1.95 -1.80 8.33
C ALA A 264 -2.39 -1.31 6.96
N ASP A 265 -3.03 -0.14 6.91
CA ASP A 265 -3.41 0.51 5.67
C ASP A 265 -2.19 1.13 4.98
N ASP A 266 -1.70 0.45 3.94
CA ASP A 266 -0.71 0.95 2.99
C ASP A 266 -1.34 1.26 1.62
N SER A 267 -2.68 1.30 1.57
CA SER A 267 -3.42 1.50 0.35
C SER A 267 -3.27 2.94 -0.12
N THR A 268 -3.00 3.08 -1.41
CA THR A 268 -2.79 4.38 -2.05
C THR A 268 -3.54 4.40 -3.37
N CYS A 269 -4.18 5.51 -3.70
CA CYS A 269 -4.76 5.67 -5.03
C CYS A 269 -3.70 6.22 -5.97
N MET A 270 -3.60 5.64 -7.17
CA MET A 270 -2.76 6.18 -8.22
C MET A 270 -3.23 7.62 -8.55
N PRO A 271 -2.31 8.60 -8.64
CA PRO A 271 -2.69 9.99 -8.91
C PRO A 271 -3.42 10.11 -10.25
N CYS A 272 -4.40 11.02 -10.31
CA CYS A 272 -5.11 11.31 -11.54
C CYS A 272 -4.23 12.06 -12.54
N SER A 273 -4.35 11.70 -13.80
CA SER A 273 -3.74 12.38 -14.93
C SER A 273 -4.73 12.48 -16.09
N CYS A 274 -4.55 13.48 -16.93
CA CYS A 274 -5.36 13.71 -18.12
C CYS A 274 -4.47 13.56 -19.35
N GLY A 275 -4.97 12.82 -20.35
CA GLY A 275 -4.34 12.74 -21.66
C GLY A 275 -4.45 14.07 -22.42
N GLU A 276 -3.85 14.09 -23.61
CA GLU A 276 -4.01 15.20 -24.55
C GLU A 276 -5.48 15.29 -25.03
N PRO A 277 -5.96 16.50 -25.40
CA PRO A 277 -7.27 16.67 -25.99
C PRO A 277 -7.41 15.88 -27.30
N GLU A 278 -8.47 15.08 -27.41
CA GLU A 278 -8.83 14.36 -28.62
C GLU A 278 -10.12 14.92 -29.22
N GLY A 279 -10.21 14.91 -30.56
CA GLY A 279 -11.39 15.35 -31.29
C GLY A 279 -11.60 16.87 -31.29
N SER A 280 -10.52 17.64 -31.17
CA SER A 280 -10.59 19.10 -31.16
C SER A 280 -10.70 19.69 -32.56
N ALA A 281 -11.59 20.67 -32.72
CA ALA A 281 -11.71 21.54 -33.88
C ALA A 281 -11.91 22.99 -33.40
N CYS A 282 -10.83 23.76 -33.48
CA CYS A 282 -10.81 25.16 -33.04
C CYS A 282 -10.56 26.06 -34.26
N ASP A 283 -11.61 26.37 -35.01
CA ASP A 283 -11.52 27.27 -36.15
C ASP A 283 -11.97 28.66 -35.76
N GLY A 284 -11.31 29.67 -36.30
CA GLY A 284 -11.61 31.06 -36.03
C GLY A 284 -11.41 31.94 -37.24
N ARG A 285 -11.67 33.21 -37.02
CA ARG A 285 -11.32 34.28 -37.94
C ARG A 285 -10.60 35.37 -37.17
N MET A 286 -9.60 35.97 -37.82
CA MET A 286 -8.93 37.17 -37.35
C MET A 286 -9.18 38.29 -38.36
N MET A 287 -9.55 39.46 -37.85
CA MET A 287 -9.72 40.68 -38.63
C MET A 287 -8.55 41.61 -38.31
N LEU A 288 -7.82 41.99 -39.35
CA LEU A 288 -6.74 42.96 -39.28
C LEU A 288 -7.27 44.30 -39.79
N HIS A 289 -7.08 45.36 -39.01
CA HIS A 289 -7.69 46.67 -39.24
C HIS A 289 -6.65 47.75 -39.56
N GLU A 290 -6.99 48.60 -40.52
CA GLU A 290 -6.18 49.76 -40.91
C GLU A 290 -6.16 50.87 -39.86
N GLY A 291 -7.22 50.98 -39.04
CA GLY A 291 -7.32 51.99 -37.99
C GLY A 291 -7.00 51.42 -36.62
N SER A 292 -6.70 52.31 -35.67
CA SER A 292 -6.72 51.98 -34.25
C SER A 292 -8.16 51.69 -33.78
N GLY A 293 -8.34 50.93 -32.71
CA GLY A 293 -9.66 50.57 -32.18
C GLY A 293 -10.58 49.80 -33.15
N CYS A 294 -10.00 48.96 -34.03
CA CYS A 294 -10.69 48.08 -34.97
C CYS A 294 -11.68 48.82 -35.88
N GLN A 295 -11.21 49.94 -36.44
CA GLN A 295 -11.93 50.77 -37.39
C GLN A 295 -11.27 50.73 -38.78
N GLY A 296 -12.02 51.16 -39.80
CA GLY A 296 -11.48 51.37 -41.15
C GLY A 296 -11.53 50.13 -42.05
N GLY A 297 -10.62 50.07 -43.03
CA GLY A 297 -10.46 48.92 -43.90
C GLY A 297 -10.05 47.69 -43.10
N ARG A 298 -10.56 46.51 -43.49
CA ARG A 298 -10.32 45.26 -42.78
C ARG A 298 -9.98 44.11 -43.73
N GLN A 299 -9.04 43.30 -43.31
CA GLN A 299 -8.68 42.03 -43.96
C GLN A 299 -9.06 40.88 -43.04
N GLU A 300 -9.86 39.95 -43.56
CA GLU A 300 -10.23 38.73 -42.84
C GLU A 300 -9.23 37.62 -43.17
N MET A 301 -8.84 36.87 -42.14
CA MET A 301 -8.02 35.67 -42.24
C MET A 301 -8.66 34.54 -41.46
N LEU A 302 -8.73 33.36 -42.06
CA LEU A 302 -9.15 32.14 -41.36
C LEU A 302 -7.97 31.56 -40.59
N ILE A 303 -8.26 31.11 -39.38
CA ILE A 303 -7.30 30.51 -38.45
C ILE A 303 -7.83 29.16 -37.99
N GLY A 304 -6.94 28.21 -37.80
CA GLY A 304 -7.29 26.86 -37.36
C GLY A 304 -6.06 26.18 -36.74
N LEU A 305 -6.25 24.95 -36.27
CA LEU A 305 -5.21 24.18 -35.56
C LEU A 305 -3.99 23.88 -36.46
N ASP A 306 -4.22 23.75 -37.77
CA ASP A 306 -3.15 23.53 -38.76
C ASP A 306 -2.32 24.80 -39.03
N GLY A 307 -2.70 25.94 -38.46
CA GLY A 307 -2.05 27.23 -38.63
C GLY A 307 -2.54 28.07 -39.80
N GLY A 308 -2.27 29.38 -39.73
CA GLY A 308 -2.52 30.29 -40.84
C GLY A 308 -1.53 30.08 -41.97
N SER A 309 -2.04 29.77 -43.16
CA SER A 309 -1.26 29.87 -44.40
C SER A 309 -0.91 31.33 -44.68
N CYS A 310 0.21 31.53 -45.38
CA CYS A 310 0.56 32.87 -45.83
C CYS A 310 -0.29 33.28 -47.01
N THR A 311 -0.84 34.50 -46.95
CA THR A 311 -1.72 35.03 -47.98
C THR A 311 -1.36 36.48 -48.29
N ALA A 312 -1.53 36.86 -49.55
CA ALA A 312 -1.49 38.26 -49.95
C ALA A 312 -2.81 38.94 -49.53
N PRO A 313 -2.78 40.20 -49.07
CA PRO A 313 -3.99 40.98 -48.84
C PRO A 313 -4.85 41.08 -50.10
N SER A 314 -6.18 41.08 -49.93
CA SER A 314 -7.12 41.18 -51.05
C SER A 314 -7.04 42.54 -51.77
N ASN A 315 -6.62 43.58 -51.04
CA ASN A 315 -6.38 44.94 -51.52
C ASN A 315 -5.10 45.47 -50.86
N PRO A 316 -4.39 46.44 -51.47
CA PRO A 316 -3.26 47.09 -50.82
C PRO A 316 -3.68 47.74 -49.50
N ILE A 317 -3.03 47.34 -48.41
CA ILE A 317 -3.26 47.86 -47.06
C ILE A 317 -2.07 48.77 -46.71
N PRO A 318 -2.27 50.06 -46.43
CA PRO A 318 -1.15 50.95 -46.10
C PRO A 318 -0.49 50.56 -44.78
N GLU A 319 -1.29 50.29 -43.74
CA GLU A 319 -0.82 49.95 -42.40
C GLU A 319 -1.88 49.10 -41.68
N ILE A 320 -1.47 48.25 -40.73
CA ILE A 320 -2.37 47.52 -39.83
C ILE A 320 -2.07 47.98 -38.41
N TRP A 321 -3.09 48.49 -37.72
CA TRP A 321 -2.96 49.14 -36.41
C TRP A 321 -3.65 48.37 -35.28
N SER A 322 -4.64 47.54 -35.59
CA SER A 322 -5.35 46.76 -34.59
C SER A 322 -5.86 45.44 -35.15
N VAL A 323 -6.11 44.50 -34.24
CA VAL A 323 -6.64 43.17 -34.57
C VAL A 323 -7.76 42.80 -33.62
N GLU A 324 -8.73 42.07 -34.13
CA GLU A 324 -9.75 41.37 -33.35
C GLU A 324 -9.90 39.96 -33.90
N ALA A 325 -10.35 39.01 -33.09
CA ALA A 325 -10.62 37.67 -33.57
C ALA A 325 -11.82 37.06 -32.86
N ALA A 326 -12.37 36.02 -33.46
CA ALA A 326 -13.42 35.23 -32.85
C ALA A 326 -13.27 33.77 -33.30
N LEU A 327 -13.56 32.85 -32.39
CA LEU A 327 -13.76 31.46 -32.75
C LEU A 327 -15.07 31.33 -33.54
N VAL A 328 -14.97 30.66 -34.68
CA VAL A 328 -16.10 30.30 -35.54
C VAL A 328 -16.58 28.88 -35.18
N LEU A 329 -15.65 28.00 -34.81
CA LEU A 329 -15.90 26.68 -34.27
C LEU A 329 -15.10 26.53 -32.97
N ASP A 330 -15.81 26.32 -31.86
CA ASP A 330 -15.24 26.14 -30.52
C ASP A 330 -15.58 24.73 -30.03
N GLU A 331 -14.92 23.74 -30.63
CA GLU A 331 -15.02 22.33 -30.24
C GLU A 331 -13.67 21.89 -29.66
N PRO A 332 -13.35 22.20 -28.40
CA PRO A 332 -12.03 21.90 -27.83
C PRO A 332 -11.77 20.40 -27.62
N GLY A 333 -12.78 19.55 -27.81
CA GLY A 333 -12.69 18.11 -27.67
C GLY A 333 -12.81 17.64 -26.21
N SER A 334 -12.23 16.49 -25.92
CA SER A 334 -12.24 15.91 -24.57
C SER A 334 -10.93 15.20 -24.24
N CYS A 335 -10.61 15.11 -22.97
CA CYS A 335 -9.43 14.39 -22.50
C CYS A 335 -9.81 13.09 -21.81
N LYS A 336 -9.05 12.04 -22.12
CA LYS A 336 -9.21 10.76 -21.46
C LYS A 336 -8.56 10.79 -20.06
N PRO A 337 -9.31 10.56 -18.97
CA PRO A 337 -8.73 10.46 -17.64
C PRO A 337 -7.98 9.13 -17.46
N ALA A 338 -6.93 9.16 -16.65
CA ALA A 338 -6.16 7.99 -16.23
C ALA A 338 -5.78 8.09 -14.74
N GLY A 339 -5.49 6.95 -14.11
CA GLY A 339 -5.24 6.87 -12.67
C GLY A 339 -6.51 6.55 -11.86
N GLY A 340 -6.46 6.76 -10.55
CA GLY A 340 -7.57 6.48 -9.64
C GLY A 340 -7.76 4.99 -9.32
N GLN A 341 -6.84 4.12 -9.76
CA GLN A 341 -6.83 2.73 -9.33
C GLN A 341 -6.22 2.62 -7.93
N LEU A 342 -6.76 1.71 -7.13
CA LEU A 342 -6.15 1.34 -5.86
C LEU A 342 -4.84 0.60 -6.09
N VAL A 343 -3.80 1.02 -5.40
CA VAL A 343 -2.48 0.41 -5.33
C VAL A 343 -2.27 -0.07 -3.89
N ASN A 344 -1.74 -1.28 -3.75
CA ASN A 344 -1.66 -2.03 -2.50
C ASN A 344 -3.03 -2.40 -1.92
N GLY A 345 -3.03 -3.29 -0.94
CA GLY A 345 -4.25 -3.93 -0.44
C GLY A 345 -4.29 -4.06 1.09
N GLY A 346 -3.42 -3.34 1.80
CA GLY A 346 -3.21 -3.50 3.23
C GLY A 346 -2.16 -4.58 3.52
N VAL A 347 -1.39 -4.38 4.59
CA VAL A 347 -0.41 -5.35 5.10
C VAL A 347 -0.99 -6.06 6.31
N LEU A 348 -1.06 -7.39 6.26
CA LEU A 348 -1.54 -8.21 7.37
C LEU A 348 -0.58 -8.13 8.56
N LEU A 349 -1.12 -7.92 9.75
CA LEU A 349 -0.35 -7.76 10.99
C LEU A 349 -0.57 -8.94 11.94
N GLU A 350 0.41 -9.16 12.82
CA GLU A 350 0.30 -10.06 13.97
C GLU A 350 -0.24 -11.46 13.58
N PRO A 351 0.44 -12.18 12.68
CA PRO A 351 0.01 -13.52 12.31
C PRO A 351 0.02 -14.43 13.55
N ALA A 352 -0.99 -15.28 13.69
CA ALA A 352 -1.04 -16.34 14.69
C ALA A 352 -1.40 -17.65 14.01
N THR A 353 -0.62 -18.70 14.32
CA THR A 353 -0.86 -20.05 13.81
C THR A 353 -1.53 -20.87 14.88
N PHE A 354 -2.66 -21.47 14.53
CA PHE A 354 -3.41 -22.43 15.36
C PHE A 354 -3.26 -23.82 14.77
N CYS A 355 -3.02 -24.79 15.64
CA CYS A 355 -3.04 -26.20 15.33
C CYS A 355 -4.17 -26.85 16.12
N CYS A 356 -5.15 -27.41 15.42
CA CYS A 356 -6.39 -27.93 15.98
C CYS A 356 -6.51 -29.44 15.78
N ARG A 357 -7.33 -30.09 16.63
CA ARG A 357 -7.61 -31.53 16.54
C ARG A 357 -8.61 -31.82 15.43
#